data_AF-A0A3P9A760-F1
#
_entry.id   AF-A0A3P9A760-F1
#
_cell.length_a   1.000
_cell.length_b   1.000
_cell.length_c   1.000
_cell.angle_alpha   90.00
_cell.angle_beta   90.00
_cell.angle_gamma   90.00
#
_symmetry.space_group_name_H-M   'P 1'
#
loop_
_entity.id
_entity.type
_entity.pdbx_description
1 polymer ?
#
loop_
_entity_poly.entity_id
_entity_poly.type
_entity_poly.pdbx_seq_one_letter_code
_entity_poly.pdbx_strand_id
1 'polypeptide(L)' 'MPPKRPASAKAVGNATKLARKVMTLEEKVKVLDMLKQGQKKNAVARQFGVNESTIQSIHSCEKAIRESVATSVDQL' A
#
# COMPACT_ATOMS: atom_id res chain seq x y z
N MET A 1 2.33 -45.34 -15.34
CA MET A 1 1.49 -44.12 -15.46
C MET A 1 1.52 -43.38 -14.13
N PRO A 2 1.79 -42.07 -14.09
CA PRO A 2 1.83 -41.33 -12.83
C PRO A 2 0.41 -40.99 -12.33
N PRO A 3 0.14 -41.06 -11.02
CA PRO A 3 -1.17 -40.76 -10.47
C PRO A 3 -1.49 -39.25 -10.56
N LYS A 4 -2.75 -38.99 -10.90
CA LYS A 4 -3.35 -37.66 -11.05
C LYS A 4 -3.35 -36.95 -9.69
N ARG A 5 -2.60 -35.85 -9.55
CA ARG A 5 -2.54 -35.05 -8.31
C ARG A 5 -3.94 -34.44 -8.06
N PRO A 6 -4.57 -34.65 -6.89
CA PRO A 6 -5.82 -33.98 -6.56
C PRO A 6 -5.55 -32.48 -6.41
N ALA A 7 -6.37 -31.66 -7.07
CA ALA A 7 -6.28 -30.21 -6.99
C ALA A 7 -6.49 -29.79 -5.53
N SER A 8 -5.46 -29.21 -4.93
CA SER A 8 -5.52 -28.57 -3.62
C SER A 8 -6.63 -27.51 -3.64
N ALA A 9 -7.69 -27.75 -2.88
CA ALA A 9 -8.74 -26.78 -2.60
C ALA A 9 -8.10 -25.53 -1.97
N LYS A 10 -7.94 -24.48 -2.78
CA LYS A 10 -7.39 -23.21 -2.32
C LYS A 10 -8.49 -22.45 -1.59
N ALA A 11 -8.24 -22.23 -0.32
CA ALA A 11 -9.11 -21.60 0.67
C ALA A 11 -9.82 -20.33 0.20
N VAL A 12 -11.10 -20.25 0.57
CA VAL A 12 -11.86 -19.06 0.98
C VAL A 12 -11.52 -17.78 0.23
N GLY A 13 -12.09 -17.64 -0.96
CA GLY A 13 -12.22 -16.36 -1.62
C GLY A 13 -13.38 -15.55 -1.05
N ASN A 14 -13.27 -15.03 0.17
CA ASN A 14 -14.01 -13.82 0.53
C ASN A 14 -13.31 -12.64 -0.15
N ALA A 15 -13.47 -12.57 -1.47
CA ALA A 15 -13.14 -11.38 -2.25
C ALA A 15 -14.24 -10.33 -1.99
N THR A 16 -14.34 -9.87 -0.74
CA THR A 16 -14.96 -8.57 -0.47
C THR A 16 -14.13 -7.57 -1.24
N LYS A 17 -14.65 -7.14 -2.40
CA LYS A 17 -14.14 -6.06 -3.24
C LYS A 17 -13.58 -4.98 -2.33
N LEU A 18 -12.25 -4.95 -2.20
CA LEU A 18 -11.57 -4.13 -1.21
C LEU A 18 -11.99 -2.69 -1.50
N ALA A 19 -12.85 -2.13 -0.65
CA ALA A 19 -13.29 -0.75 -0.79
C ALA A 19 -12.02 0.10 -0.91
N ARG A 20 -11.97 0.97 -1.93
CA ARG A 20 -10.78 1.79 -2.18
C ARG A 20 -10.46 2.56 -0.89
N LYS A 21 -9.44 2.11 -0.17
CA LYS A 21 -8.94 2.81 1.02
C LYS A 21 -8.37 4.13 0.53
N VAL A 22 -9.07 5.21 0.84
CA VAL A 22 -8.57 6.56 0.59
C VAL A 22 -7.54 6.83 1.68
N MET A 23 -6.26 6.88 1.29
CA MET A 23 -5.19 7.23 2.22
C MET A 23 -5.16 8.76 2.44
N THR A 24 -5.14 9.14 3.71
CA THR A 24 -4.91 10.52 4.15
C THR A 24 -3.47 10.97 3.84
N LEU A 25 -3.21 12.28 3.88
CA LEU A 25 -1.86 12.81 3.65
C LEU A 25 -0.86 12.29 4.69
N GLU A 26 -1.28 12.18 5.96
CA GLU A 26 -0.45 11.65 7.05
C GLU A 26 -0.02 10.19 6.81
N GLU A 27 -0.96 9.33 6.42
CA GLU A 27 -0.66 7.93 6.11
C GLU A 27 0.31 7.81 4.92
N LYS A 28 0.18 8.67 3.90
CA LYS A 28 1.12 8.73 2.77
C LYS A 28 2.52 9.17 3.22
N VAL A 29 2.63 10.16 4.10
CA VAL A 29 3.93 10.57 4.68
C VAL A 29 4.54 9.43 5.49
N LYS A 30 3.74 8.71 6.28
CA LYS A 30 4.22 7.56 7.05
C LYS A 30 4.75 6.43 6.16
N VAL A 31 4.07 6.16 5.03
CA VAL A 31 4.57 5.24 3.99
C VAL A 31 5.94 5.70 3.47
N LEU A 32 6.10 6.99 3.16
CA LEU A 32 7.36 7.54 2.66
C LEU A 32 8.48 7.44 3.71
N ASP A 33 8.18 7.70 4.98
CA ASP A 33 9.14 7.57 6.07
C ASP A 33 9.63 6.12 6.22
N MET A 34 8.70 5.16 6.21
CA MET A 34 9.04 3.74 6.25
C MET A 34 9.90 3.29 5.06
N LEU A 35 9.61 3.80 3.86
CA LEU A 35 10.45 3.53 2.68
C LEU A 35 11.86 4.13 2.83
N LYS A 36 11.98 5.31 3.44
CA LYS A 36 13.29 5.92 3.76
C LYS A 36 14.07 5.15 4.81
N GLN A 37 13.39 4.56 5.79
CA GLN A 37 13.99 3.65 6.77
C GLN A 37 14.47 2.32 6.16
N GLY A 38 14.24 2.09 4.87
CA GLY A 38 14.67 0.88 4.16
C GLY A 38 13.66 -0.27 4.21
N GLN A 39 12.41 -0.01 4.61
CA GLN A 39 11.36 -1.03 4.57
C GLN A 39 11.03 -1.41 3.12
N LYS A 40 10.77 -2.71 2.89
CA LYS A 40 10.37 -3.21 1.57
C LYS A 40 8.95 -2.75 1.22
N LYS A 41 8.75 -2.32 -0.03
CA LYS A 41 7.44 -1.84 -0.53
C LYS A 41 6.30 -2.84 -0.30
N ASN A 42 6.54 -4.13 -0.50
CA ASN A 42 5.55 -5.19 -0.24
C ASN A 42 5.19 -5.32 1.25
N ALA A 43 6.17 -5.15 2.15
CA ALA A 43 5.89 -5.18 3.59
C ALA A 43 5.04 -3.99 4.02
N VAL A 44 5.36 -2.79 3.53
CA VAL A 44 4.58 -1.57 3.77
C VAL A 44 3.17 -1.72 3.18
N ALA A 45 3.04 -2.18 1.94
CA ALA A 45 1.76 -2.45 1.29
C ALA A 45 0.83 -3.33 2.15
N ARG A 46 1.36 -4.42 2.72
CA ARG A 46 0.62 -5.31 3.62
C ARG A 46 0.17 -4.64 4.91
N GLN A 47 1.03 -3.80 5.52
CA GLN A 47 0.68 -3.09 6.75
C GLN A 47 -0.48 -2.12 6.56
N PHE A 48 -0.53 -1.44 5.41
CA PHE A 48 -1.59 -0.48 5.09
C PHE A 48 -2.78 -1.12 4.36
N GLY A 49 -2.72 -2.42 4.02
CA GLY A 49 -3.76 -3.11 3.27
C GLY A 49 -3.96 -2.56 1.86
N VAL A 50 -2.89 -2.04 1.23
CA VAL A 50 -2.92 -1.46 -0.12
C VAL A 50 -2.04 -2.26 -1.07
N ASN A 51 -2.20 -2.01 -2.37
CA ASN A 51 -1.38 -2.67 -3.38
C ASN A 51 0.02 -2.07 -3.44
N GLU A 52 1.01 -2.87 -3.81
CA GLU A 52 2.38 -2.38 -4.00
C GLU A 52 2.48 -1.28 -5.06
N SER A 53 1.66 -1.36 -6.11
CA SER A 53 1.55 -0.29 -7.12
C SER A 53 1.11 1.04 -6.50
N THR A 54 0.23 1.02 -5.50
CA THR A 54 -0.17 2.22 -4.75
C THR A 54 1.01 2.80 -3.98
N ILE A 55 1.80 1.95 -3.31
CA ILE A 55 3.02 2.37 -2.61
C ILE A 55 4.03 2.97 -3.60
N GLN A 56 4.17 2.39 -4.79
CA GLN A 56 5.05 2.93 -5.83
C GLN A 56 4.57 4.30 -6.32
N SER A 57 3.27 4.48 -6.57
CA SER A 57 2.72 5.80 -6.94
C SER A 57 2.94 6.83 -5.85
N ILE A 58 2.76 6.48 -4.57
CA ILE A 58 3.05 7.36 -3.43
C ILE A 58 4.53 7.77 -3.43
N HIS A 59 5.44 6.82 -3.64
CA HIS A 59 6.87 7.09 -3.71
C HIS A 59 7.23 8.03 -4.89
N SER A 60 6.65 7.82 -6.07
CA SER A 60 6.87 8.71 -7.22
C SER A 60 6.34 10.13 -6.97
N CYS A 61 5.27 10.27 -6.20
CA CYS A 61 4.66 11.55 -5.83
C CYS A 61 5.21 12.15 -4.52
N GLU A 62 6.34 11.66 -3.99
CA GLU A 62 6.86 12.04 -2.67
C GLU A 62 6.94 13.56 -2.46
N LYS A 63 7.50 14.30 -3.43
CA LYS A 63 7.69 15.76 -3.33
C LYS A 63 6.34 16.48 -3.23
N ALA A 64 5.41 16.17 -4.13
CA ALA A 64 4.08 16.77 -4.15
C ALA A 64 3.29 16.48 -2.87
N ILE A 65 3.45 15.27 -2.28
CA ILE A 65 2.81 14.91 -1.02
C ILE A 65 3.38 15.74 0.14
N ARG A 66 4.70 15.91 0.22
CA ARG A 66 5.35 16.75 1.23
C ARG A 66 4.96 18.23 1.11
N GLU A 67 4.92 18.74 -0.11
CA GLU A 67 4.46 20.11 -0.40
C GLU A 67 3.00 20.32 0.00
N SER A 68 2.11 19.36 -0.33
CA SER A 68 0.70 19.41 0.06
C SER A 68 0.51 19.39 1.58
N VAL A 69 1.39 18.70 2.32
CA VAL A 69 1.37 18.70 3.79
C VAL A 69 1.81 20.06 4.32
N ALA A 70 2.87 20.65 3.75
CA ALA A 70 3.35 21.97 4.15
C ALA A 70 2.28 23.07 3.93
N THR A 71 1.60 23.06 2.78
CA THR A 71 0.52 24.03 2.49
C THR A 71 -0.72 23.83 3.35
N SER A 72 -1.03 22.58 3.73
CA SER A 72 -2.17 22.30 4.63
C SER A 72 -1.93 22.78 6.06
N VAL A 73 -0.67 22.88 6.49
CA VAL A 73 -0.29 23.36 7.84
C VAL A 73 -0.25 24.89 7.92
N ASP A 74 -0.05 25.58 6.79
CA ASP A 74 0.05 27.05 6.70
C ASP A 74 -1.32 27.78 6.69
N GLN A 75 -2.44 27.04 6.59
CA GLN A 75 -3.80 27.61 6.58
C GLN A 75 -4.49 27.67 7.96
N LEU A 76 -3.74 27.53 9.06
CA LEU A 76 -4.21 27.65 10.45
C LEU A 76 -3.52 28.81 11.17
#